data_AF-R6B917-F1
#
_entry.id   AF-R6B917-F1
#
_cell.length_a   1.000
_cell.length_b   1.000
_cell.length_c   1.000
_cell.angle_alpha   90.00
_cell.angle_beta   90.00
_cell.angle_gamma   90.00
#
_symmetry.space_group_name_H-M   'P 1'
#
loop_
_entity.id
_entity.type
_entity.pdbx_description
1 polymer ?
#
loop_
_entity_poly.entity_id
_entity_poly.type
_entity_poly.pdbx_seq_one_letter_code
_entity_poly.pdbx_strand_id
1 'polypeptide(L)'
;MNKKSLFIALTTSVLIGSSTLTMPVEAGWLDKIGAIAQGIGAIRAHNQNKVDKLQENRIESYGERQYLYSERMQGKNILTCETAKGTPFLIKAYDNYFEILSGDGSSKLYTSESLNVDFGGRYFINEVKASAPDTRLWTIIYDCNGNSRAKYGFWLIGTRKNRLEIYITPTKMKELGMPLPDTGNWSTAKGSHNLYLWAENGVLKMDYAFEFWPPDVSHAEAWWILDKTAEIAWDSQKQAFCFTNIQNVGNMKVDRESAAADRCYWEPMTDEEMEYYKTELQAYREQHTNYVGRVNKSYHDLTGQNLPY
;
A
#
# COMPACT_ATOMS: atom_id res chain seq x y z
N MET A 1 31.85 66.91 32.34
CA MET A 1 32.96 66.19 33.02
C MET A 1 32.41 65.76 34.38
N ASN A 2 32.24 64.50 34.76
CA ASN A 2 33.16 63.36 34.73
C ASN A 2 32.32 62.06 34.66
N LYS A 3 32.47 61.23 33.61
CA LYS A 3 31.93 59.85 33.59
C LYS A 3 32.96 58.95 34.28
N LYS A 4 32.67 58.49 35.50
CA LYS A 4 33.39 57.34 36.09
C LYS A 4 32.77 56.07 35.51
N SER A 5 33.54 55.37 34.68
CA SER A 5 33.18 54.09 34.09
C SER A 5 33.11 53.01 35.17
N LEU A 6 31.93 52.38 35.31
CA LEU A 6 31.74 51.17 36.08
C LEU A 6 32.12 49.98 35.20
N PHE A 7 33.29 49.38 35.45
CA PHE A 7 33.66 48.10 34.84
C PHE A 7 32.86 46.99 35.53
N ILE A 8 31.84 46.45 34.87
CA ILE A 8 31.18 45.21 35.26
C ILE A 8 31.94 44.08 34.58
N ALA A 9 32.75 43.34 35.33
CA ALA A 9 33.33 42.09 34.88
C ALA A 9 32.23 41.03 34.83
N LEU A 10 31.71 40.73 33.64
CA LEU A 10 30.84 39.57 33.41
C LEU A 10 31.73 38.33 33.22
N THR A 11 31.86 37.53 34.27
CA THR A 11 32.46 36.19 34.18
C THR A 11 31.39 35.16 33.82
N THR A 12 31.53 34.49 32.68
CA THR A 12 30.72 33.32 32.32
C THR A 12 31.50 32.06 32.68
N SER A 13 31.02 31.28 33.64
CA SER A 13 31.63 30.00 34.01
C SER A 13 31.13 28.90 33.07
N VAL A 14 32.03 28.27 32.32
CA VAL A 14 31.74 27.02 31.60
C VAL A 14 32.35 25.87 32.42
N LEU A 15 31.49 24.99 32.96
CA LEU A 15 31.94 23.80 33.68
C LEU A 15 32.35 22.72 32.67
N ILE A 16 33.65 22.42 32.61
CA ILE A 16 34.19 21.19 32.00
C ILE A 16 35.13 20.57 33.05
N GLY A 17 34.65 19.54 33.75
CA GLY A 17 35.42 18.94 34.84
C GLY A 17 35.58 19.86 36.05
N SER A 18 36.02 19.31 37.18
CA SER A 18 36.03 19.91 38.52
C SER A 18 37.05 21.06 38.73
N SER A 19 37.33 21.86 37.70
CA SER A 19 38.26 22.99 37.76
C SER A 19 37.71 24.20 36.98
N THR A 20 37.55 25.33 37.67
CA THR A 20 37.08 26.59 37.08
C THR A 20 38.27 27.35 36.51
N LEU A 21 38.31 27.51 35.18
CA LEU A 21 39.34 28.29 34.48
C LEU A 21 38.75 29.66 34.11
N THR A 22 39.29 30.73 34.67
CA THR A 22 38.91 32.12 34.34
C THR A 22 39.81 32.64 33.23
N MET A 23 39.26 32.91 32.05
CA MET A 23 39.95 33.58 30.95
C MET A 23 39.25 34.90 30.60
N PRO A 24 39.99 35.98 30.27
CA PRO A 24 39.41 37.21 29.78
C PRO A 24 38.80 36.98 28.39
N VAL A 25 37.52 37.31 28.23
CA VAL A 25 36.78 37.18 26.98
C VAL A 25 36.99 38.46 26.16
N GLU A 26 37.71 38.37 25.04
CA GLU A 26 37.87 39.50 24.11
C GLU A 26 36.51 39.94 23.52
N ALA A 27 36.37 41.23 23.24
CA ALA A 27 35.17 41.79 22.64
C ALA A 27 34.86 41.06 21.31
N GLY A 28 33.64 40.51 21.18
CA GLY A 28 33.20 39.74 20.01
C GLY A 28 33.20 38.21 20.18
N TRP A 29 33.73 37.68 21.29
CA TRP A 29 33.60 36.24 21.59
C TRP A 29 32.17 35.83 21.97
N LEU A 30 31.44 36.68 22.71
CA LEU A 30 30.04 36.44 23.03
C LEU A 30 29.16 36.41 21.78
N ASP A 31 29.45 37.25 20.78
CA ASP A 31 28.75 37.26 19.50
C ASP A 31 29.06 35.99 18.69
N LYS A 32 30.30 35.50 18.72
CA LYS A 32 30.68 34.22 18.10
C LYS A 32 30.01 33.02 18.77
N ILE A 33 29.92 33.01 20.10
CA ILE A 33 29.19 31.96 20.84
C ILE A 33 27.69 32.02 20.53
N GLY A 34 27.10 33.22 20.46
CA GLY A 34 25.71 33.42 20.06
C GLY A 34 25.43 32.91 18.64
N ALA A 35 26.32 33.18 17.68
CA ALA A 35 26.21 32.68 16.32
C ALA A 35 26.34 31.16 16.23
N ILE A 36 27.24 30.55 17.01
CA ILE A 36 27.37 29.08 17.10
C ILE A 36 26.12 28.45 17.72
N ALA A 37 25.57 29.04 18.79
CA ALA A 37 24.36 28.56 19.43
C ALA A 37 23.13 28.64 18.49
N GLN A 38 23.00 29.73 17.73
CA GLN A 38 21.98 29.86 16.69
C GLN A 38 22.17 28.83 15.56
N GLY A 39 23.40 28.60 15.12
CA GLY A 39 23.72 27.58 14.12
C GLY A 39 23.37 26.16 14.58
N ILE A 40 23.71 25.80 15.81
CA ILE A 40 23.33 24.51 16.42
C ILE A 40 21.80 24.40 16.56
N GLY A 41 21.13 25.48 16.96
CA GLY A 41 19.67 25.55 17.01
C GLY A 41 19.01 25.33 15.65
N ALA A 42 19.55 25.94 14.60
CA ALA A 42 19.07 25.77 13.22
C ALA A 42 19.31 24.35 12.71
N ILE A 43 20.45 23.73 13.01
CA ILE A 43 20.74 22.33 12.66
C ILE A 43 19.80 21.38 13.40
N ARG A 44 19.59 21.60 14.70
CA ARG A 44 18.64 20.81 15.50
C ARG A 44 17.21 20.95 14.97
N ALA A 45 16.76 22.16 14.67
CA ALA A 45 15.44 22.41 14.09
C ALA A 45 15.30 21.78 12.70
N HIS A 46 16.33 21.85 11.86
CA HIS A 46 16.35 21.21 10.55
C HIS A 46 16.28 19.68 10.66
N ASN A 47 17.02 19.08 11.60
CA ASN A 47 17.00 17.65 11.86
C ASN A 47 15.68 17.19 12.49
N GLN A 48 15.11 17.97 13.41
CA GLN A 48 13.80 17.70 13.99
C GLN A 48 12.71 17.75 12.91
N ASN A 49 12.74 18.76 12.04
CA ASN A 49 11.79 18.88 10.93
C ASN A 49 11.95 17.74 9.90
N LYS A 50 13.16 17.18 9.72
CA LYS A 50 13.36 15.94 8.95
C LYS A 50 12.75 14.72 9.65
N VAL A 51 12.93 14.58 10.96
CA VAL A 51 12.35 13.48 11.75
C VAL A 51 10.81 13.59 11.79
N ASP A 52 10.26 14.78 11.98
CA ASP A 52 8.82 15.02 12.00
C ASP A 52 8.19 14.77 10.62
N LYS A 53 8.87 15.12 9.53
CA LYS A 53 8.47 14.76 8.16
C LYS A 53 8.52 13.26 7.88
N LEU A 54 9.41 12.52 8.55
CA LEU A 54 9.43 11.05 8.51
C LEU A 54 8.33 10.42 9.38
N GLN A 55 7.63 11.20 10.22
CA GLN A 55 6.52 10.76 11.06
C GLN A 55 5.13 11.27 10.62
N GLU A 56 5.07 12.20 9.65
CA GLU A 56 3.81 12.66 9.06
C GLU A 56 3.10 11.46 8.40
N ASN A 57 1.80 11.32 8.66
CA ASN A 57 0.95 10.31 8.01
C ASN A 57 1.40 8.84 8.21
N ARG A 58 2.06 8.56 9.33
CA ARG A 58 2.42 7.20 9.73
C ARG A 58 1.17 6.32 9.86
N ILE A 59 1.20 5.10 9.33
CA ILE A 59 0.10 4.15 9.47
C ILE A 59 0.13 3.52 10.86
N GLU A 60 -0.95 3.69 11.61
CA GLU A 60 -1.09 3.24 13.00
C GLU A 60 -1.71 1.84 13.11
N SER A 61 -2.72 1.56 12.27
CA SER A 61 -3.45 0.30 12.34
C SER A 61 -4.15 -0.02 11.02
N TYR A 62 -4.40 -1.31 10.80
CA TYR A 62 -5.26 -1.83 9.76
C TYR A 62 -6.54 -2.35 10.40
N GLY A 63 -7.67 -1.74 10.06
CA GLY A 63 -8.96 -1.97 10.69
C GLY A 63 -9.63 -3.27 10.25
N GLU A 64 -10.76 -3.57 10.89
CA GLU A 64 -11.56 -4.76 10.60
C GLU A 64 -12.17 -4.73 9.19
N ARG A 65 -12.35 -5.91 8.62
CA ARG A 65 -12.89 -6.10 7.28
C ARG A 65 -14.40 -5.87 7.27
N GLN A 66 -14.85 -4.94 6.44
CA GLN A 66 -16.24 -4.75 6.09
C GLN A 66 -16.52 -5.31 4.69
N TYR A 67 -17.70 -5.90 4.51
CA TYR A 67 -18.12 -6.47 3.23
C TYR A 67 -19.12 -5.55 2.55
N LEU A 68 -18.83 -5.22 1.29
CA LEU A 68 -19.78 -4.59 0.37
C LEU A 68 -20.09 -5.56 -0.76
N TYR A 69 -21.37 -5.81 -1.01
CA TYR A 69 -21.82 -6.78 -2.01
C TYR A 69 -22.26 -6.06 -3.28
N SER A 70 -22.01 -6.65 -4.44
CA SER A 70 -22.56 -6.10 -5.68
C SER A 70 -24.09 -6.20 -5.73
N GLU A 71 -24.72 -5.46 -6.64
CA GLU A 71 -26.19 -5.38 -6.74
C GLU A 71 -26.85 -6.76 -7.03
N ARG A 72 -26.14 -7.69 -7.69
CA ARG A 72 -26.62 -9.06 -7.92
C ARG A 72 -26.51 -9.97 -6.69
N MET A 73 -25.74 -9.59 -5.68
CA MET A 73 -25.54 -10.37 -4.47
C MET A 73 -26.42 -9.86 -3.32
N GLN A 74 -26.93 -10.78 -2.49
CA GLN A 74 -27.66 -10.39 -1.28
C GLN A 74 -26.69 -9.82 -0.25
N GLY A 75 -26.87 -8.56 0.14
CA GLY A 75 -26.08 -7.91 1.18
C GLY A 75 -26.08 -6.39 1.10
N LYS A 76 -25.31 -5.75 2.00
CA LYS A 76 -25.09 -4.30 1.99
C LYS A 76 -24.27 -3.91 0.76
N ASN A 77 -24.81 -3.07 -0.11
CA ASN A 77 -24.14 -2.60 -1.33
C ASN A 77 -23.65 -1.15 -1.25
N ILE A 78 -23.99 -0.42 -0.18
CA ILE A 78 -23.55 0.97 0.07
C ILE A 78 -22.94 1.07 1.47
N LEU A 79 -21.75 1.66 1.56
CA LEU A 79 -21.07 1.98 2.81
C LEU A 79 -20.98 3.49 2.99
N THR A 80 -21.54 4.00 4.09
CA THR A 80 -21.34 5.38 4.52
C THR A 80 -20.00 5.51 5.22
N CYS A 81 -19.18 6.46 4.75
CA CYS A 81 -17.91 6.84 5.32
C CYS A 81 -17.93 8.34 5.63
N GLU A 82 -16.94 8.80 6.39
CA GLU A 82 -16.79 10.23 6.71
C GLU A 82 -15.35 10.66 6.50
N THR A 83 -15.17 11.87 5.99
CA THR A 83 -13.86 12.55 5.98
C THR A 83 -13.37 12.79 7.41
N ALA A 84 -12.11 13.19 7.58
CA ALA A 84 -11.56 13.61 8.87
C ALA A 84 -12.33 14.78 9.54
N LYS A 85 -13.08 15.58 8.77
CA LYS A 85 -13.90 16.70 9.29
C LYS A 85 -15.37 16.31 9.52
N GLY A 86 -15.72 15.03 9.38
CA GLY A 86 -17.10 14.55 9.55
C GLY A 86 -18.01 14.80 8.34
N THR A 87 -17.48 15.23 7.19
CA THR A 87 -18.29 15.30 5.95
C THR A 87 -18.53 13.88 5.42
N PRO A 88 -19.79 13.44 5.26
CA PRO A 88 -20.08 12.09 4.80
C PRO A 88 -19.86 11.91 3.30
N PHE A 89 -19.51 10.69 2.90
CA PHE A 89 -19.49 10.21 1.52
C PHE A 89 -19.91 8.74 1.47
N LEU A 90 -20.32 8.25 0.31
CA LEU A 90 -20.80 6.88 0.14
C LEU A 90 -19.86 6.12 -0.78
N ILE A 91 -19.56 4.87 -0.46
CA ILE A 91 -18.94 3.89 -1.38
C ILE A 91 -20.04 2.93 -1.80
N LYS A 92 -20.38 2.91 -3.09
CA LYS A 92 -21.40 2.02 -3.66
C LYS A 92 -20.75 0.95 -4.53
N ALA A 93 -21.04 -0.32 -4.25
CA ALA A 93 -20.55 -1.46 -5.00
C ALA A 93 -21.47 -1.80 -6.18
N TYR A 94 -20.83 -2.12 -7.31
CA TYR A 94 -21.43 -2.76 -8.47
C TYR A 94 -20.70 -4.07 -8.77
N ASP A 95 -21.17 -4.83 -9.76
CA ASP A 95 -20.68 -6.19 -10.04
C ASP A 95 -19.17 -6.23 -10.30
N ASN A 96 -18.62 -5.22 -10.95
CA ASN A 96 -17.23 -5.20 -11.40
C ASN A 96 -16.54 -3.84 -11.26
N TYR A 97 -17.20 -2.88 -10.61
CA TYR A 97 -16.62 -1.59 -10.23
C TYR A 97 -17.31 -1.06 -8.96
N PHE A 98 -16.78 0.01 -8.38
CA PHE A 98 -17.47 0.78 -7.35
C PHE A 98 -17.48 2.27 -7.70
N GLU A 99 -18.42 2.99 -7.10
CA GLU A 99 -18.48 4.44 -7.16
C GLU A 99 -18.33 5.05 -5.77
N ILE A 100 -17.72 6.23 -5.72
CA ILE A 100 -17.75 7.09 -4.54
C ILE A 100 -18.69 8.24 -4.83
N LEU A 101 -19.69 8.45 -3.98
CA LEU A 101 -20.70 9.49 -4.11
C LEU A 101 -20.60 10.47 -2.95
N SER A 102 -21.16 11.67 -3.12
CA SER A 102 -21.42 12.59 -2.02
C SER A 102 -22.28 11.93 -0.94
N GLY A 103 -22.25 12.45 0.30
CA GLY A 103 -22.97 11.85 1.43
C GLY A 103 -24.49 11.73 1.25
N ASP A 104 -25.08 12.59 0.42
CA ASP A 104 -26.49 12.56 0.02
C ASP A 104 -26.75 11.70 -1.24
N GLY A 105 -25.70 11.14 -1.85
CA GLY A 105 -25.76 10.35 -3.08
C GLY A 105 -26.04 11.15 -4.35
N SER A 106 -26.14 12.48 -4.29
CA SER A 106 -26.55 13.31 -5.43
C SER A 106 -25.47 13.47 -6.50
N SER A 107 -24.20 13.38 -6.11
CA SER A 107 -23.05 13.65 -6.98
C SER A 107 -22.06 12.51 -6.94
N LYS A 108 -21.62 12.07 -8.12
CA LYS A 108 -20.52 11.12 -8.25
C LYS A 108 -19.18 11.84 -8.10
N LEU A 109 -18.36 11.37 -7.16
CA LEU A 109 -17.03 11.87 -6.87
C LEU A 109 -15.93 11.05 -7.58
N TYR A 110 -16.16 9.74 -7.74
CA TYR A 110 -15.21 8.82 -8.40
C TYR A 110 -15.92 7.56 -8.91
N THR A 111 -15.38 6.97 -9.99
CA THR A 111 -15.73 5.64 -10.48
C THR A 111 -14.43 4.86 -10.62
N SER A 112 -14.37 3.65 -10.04
CA SER A 112 -13.20 2.79 -10.18
C SER A 112 -13.02 2.30 -11.61
N GLU A 113 -11.80 1.89 -11.95
CA GLU A 113 -11.61 1.11 -13.17
C GLU A 113 -12.55 -0.10 -13.18
N SER A 114 -13.13 -0.38 -14.34
CA SER A 114 -13.93 -1.59 -14.53
C SER A 114 -13.01 -2.80 -14.51
N LEU A 115 -13.34 -3.76 -13.66
CA LEU A 115 -12.70 -5.07 -13.68
C LEU A 115 -13.35 -5.87 -14.83
N ASN A 116 -12.55 -6.59 -15.60
CA ASN A 116 -13.03 -7.37 -16.76
C ASN A 116 -13.71 -8.69 -16.35
N VAL A 117 -14.47 -8.69 -15.24
CA VAL A 117 -15.08 -9.89 -14.64
C VAL A 117 -16.58 -9.67 -14.42
N ASP A 118 -17.43 -10.55 -14.93
CA ASP A 118 -18.91 -10.45 -14.81
C ASP A 118 -19.52 -11.53 -13.90
N PHE A 119 -18.73 -12.06 -12.96
CA PHE A 119 -19.14 -13.22 -12.15
C PHE A 119 -19.89 -12.86 -10.85
N GLY A 120 -20.11 -11.58 -10.56
CA GLY A 120 -20.60 -11.13 -9.26
C GLY A 120 -19.56 -11.33 -8.15
N GLY A 121 -19.45 -10.37 -7.24
CA GLY A 121 -18.39 -10.39 -6.24
C GLY A 121 -18.65 -9.46 -5.06
N ARG A 122 -17.71 -9.47 -4.13
CA ARG A 122 -17.76 -8.63 -2.93
C ARG A 122 -16.49 -7.81 -2.81
N TYR A 123 -16.62 -6.65 -2.20
CA TYR A 123 -15.52 -5.77 -1.86
C TYR A 123 -15.20 -5.90 -0.37
N PHE A 124 -13.92 -6.04 -0.06
CA PHE A 124 -13.39 -5.92 1.28
C PHE A 124 -12.95 -4.49 1.48
N ILE A 125 -13.57 -3.82 2.44
CA ILE A 125 -13.25 -2.45 2.78
C ILE A 125 -12.69 -2.45 4.20
N ASN A 126 -11.47 -1.96 4.35
CA ASN A 126 -10.81 -1.85 5.64
C ASN A 126 -10.33 -0.41 5.82
N GLU A 127 -10.63 0.19 6.97
CA GLU A 127 -10.06 1.49 7.32
C GLU A 127 -8.58 1.34 7.67
N VAL A 128 -7.73 2.20 7.13
CA VAL A 128 -6.32 2.30 7.49
C VAL A 128 -6.15 3.59 8.28
N LYS A 129 -5.80 3.47 9.56
CA LYS A 129 -5.64 4.64 10.42
C LYS A 129 -4.27 5.26 10.19
N ALA A 130 -4.24 6.54 9.82
CA ALA A 130 -3.02 7.34 9.75
C ALA A 130 -2.88 8.23 10.99
N SER A 131 -1.64 8.60 11.35
CA SER A 131 -1.35 9.45 12.51
C SER A 131 -1.79 10.89 12.32
N ALA A 132 -1.92 11.37 11.08
CA ALA A 132 -2.36 12.73 10.82
C ALA A 132 -3.88 12.83 11.01
N PRO A 133 -4.35 13.76 11.85
CA PRO A 133 -5.77 13.85 12.21
C PRO A 133 -6.66 14.31 11.04
N ASP A 134 -6.08 14.90 9.99
CA ASP A 134 -6.78 15.34 8.79
C ASP A 134 -6.76 14.32 7.64
N THR A 135 -6.27 13.11 7.92
CA THR A 135 -6.11 12.03 6.94
C THR A 135 -6.86 10.78 7.37
N ARG A 136 -7.73 10.28 6.49
CA ARG A 136 -8.39 8.97 6.64
C ARG A 136 -8.21 8.16 5.37
N LEU A 137 -7.99 6.85 5.51
CA LEU A 137 -7.68 5.98 4.39
C LEU A 137 -8.54 4.72 4.43
N TRP A 138 -8.81 4.15 3.27
CA TRP A 138 -9.45 2.85 3.14
C TRP A 138 -8.78 2.04 2.04
N THR A 139 -8.51 0.77 2.32
CA THR A 139 -8.25 -0.20 1.25
C THR A 139 -9.56 -0.75 0.76
N ILE A 140 -9.70 -0.89 -0.56
CA ILE A 140 -10.82 -1.57 -1.20
C ILE A 140 -10.24 -2.71 -2.01
N ILE A 141 -10.63 -3.94 -1.74
CA ILE A 141 -10.20 -5.13 -2.47
C ILE A 141 -11.41 -5.82 -3.08
N TYR A 142 -11.39 -6.14 -4.36
CA TYR A 142 -12.45 -6.91 -4.98
C TYR A 142 -12.10 -8.41 -4.99
N ASP A 143 -12.96 -9.21 -4.35
CA ASP A 143 -12.91 -10.68 -4.23
C ASP A 143 -13.99 -11.25 -5.15
N CYS A 144 -13.59 -11.68 -6.33
CA CYS A 144 -14.50 -12.33 -7.27
C CYS A 144 -14.57 -13.82 -6.90
N ASN A 145 -15.78 -14.38 -6.94
CA ASN A 145 -16.01 -15.81 -6.73
C ASN A 145 -15.51 -16.30 -5.35
N GLY A 146 -16.16 -15.87 -4.27
CA GLY A 146 -15.73 -15.96 -2.86
C GLY A 146 -15.23 -17.31 -2.29
N ASN A 147 -15.16 -18.36 -3.11
CA ASN A 147 -14.54 -19.66 -2.84
C ASN A 147 -13.08 -19.78 -3.33
N SER A 148 -12.65 -19.03 -4.34
CA SER A 148 -11.27 -19.12 -4.87
C SER A 148 -10.27 -18.26 -4.10
N ARG A 149 -10.75 -17.37 -3.22
CA ARG A 149 -9.96 -16.36 -2.50
C ARG A 149 -9.17 -15.42 -3.43
N ALA A 150 -9.48 -15.42 -4.72
CA ALA A 150 -8.79 -14.65 -5.74
C ALA A 150 -9.19 -13.17 -5.69
N LYS A 151 -8.20 -12.28 -5.61
CA LYS A 151 -8.35 -10.83 -5.61
C LYS A 151 -8.11 -10.29 -6.99
N TYR A 152 -9.05 -9.49 -7.48
CA TYR A 152 -9.08 -8.97 -8.85
C TYR A 152 -8.97 -7.44 -8.91
N GLY A 153 -9.14 -6.76 -7.77
CA GLY A 153 -8.95 -5.31 -7.67
C GLY A 153 -8.38 -4.93 -6.32
N PHE A 154 -7.55 -3.89 -6.29
CA PHE A 154 -7.05 -3.24 -5.08
C PHE A 154 -6.95 -1.73 -5.30
N TRP A 155 -7.49 -0.98 -4.36
CA TRP A 155 -7.39 0.46 -4.30
C TRP A 155 -7.00 0.89 -2.90
N LEU A 156 -6.17 1.94 -2.81
CA LEU A 156 -6.03 2.75 -1.60
C LEU A 156 -6.64 4.10 -1.88
N ILE A 157 -7.75 4.38 -1.21
CA ILE A 157 -8.42 5.67 -1.26
C ILE A 157 -8.23 6.39 0.06
N GLY A 158 -8.39 7.70 0.06
CA GLY A 158 -8.39 8.45 1.30
C GLY A 158 -8.97 9.83 1.18
N THR A 159 -9.08 10.48 2.32
CA THR A 159 -9.42 11.89 2.41
C THR A 159 -8.28 12.61 3.09
N ARG A 160 -7.75 13.67 2.49
CA ARG A 160 -6.73 14.53 3.11
C ARG A 160 -7.16 15.98 2.95
N LYS A 161 -7.14 16.75 4.04
CA LYS A 161 -7.58 18.16 4.04
C LYS A 161 -8.97 18.35 3.40
N ASN A 162 -9.87 17.39 3.64
CA ASN A 162 -11.24 17.36 3.11
C ASN A 162 -11.37 17.17 1.58
N ARG A 163 -10.36 16.59 0.93
CA ARG A 163 -10.42 16.19 -0.48
C ARG A 163 -10.28 14.68 -0.57
N LEU A 164 -11.12 14.06 -1.40
CA LEU A 164 -10.99 12.66 -1.78
C LEU A 164 -9.75 12.53 -2.68
N GLU A 165 -8.91 11.55 -2.38
CA GLU A 165 -7.68 11.22 -3.09
C GLU A 165 -7.67 9.72 -3.39
N ILE A 166 -7.24 9.35 -4.60
CA ILE A 166 -7.07 7.96 -5.02
C ILE A 166 -5.57 7.71 -5.16
N TYR A 167 -4.97 7.01 -4.20
CA TYR A 167 -3.53 6.88 -4.09
C TYR A 167 -2.97 5.68 -4.87
N ILE A 168 -3.67 4.55 -4.82
CA ILE A 168 -3.26 3.31 -5.47
C ILE A 168 -4.47 2.75 -6.22
N THR A 169 -4.24 2.27 -7.44
CA THR A 169 -5.23 1.57 -8.26
C THR A 169 -4.63 0.27 -8.84
N PRO A 170 -5.44 -0.63 -9.41
CA PRO A 170 -4.95 -1.85 -10.07
C PRO A 170 -3.93 -1.56 -11.17
N THR A 171 -4.12 -0.47 -11.92
CA THR A 171 -3.17 0.01 -12.94
C THR A 171 -1.80 0.24 -12.33
N LYS A 172 -1.73 0.90 -11.17
CA LYS A 172 -0.47 1.17 -10.50
C LYS A 172 0.22 -0.10 -10.00
N MET A 173 -0.54 -1.07 -9.52
CA MET A 173 0.03 -2.37 -9.11
C MET A 173 0.63 -3.11 -10.30
N LYS A 174 -0.05 -3.13 -11.45
CA LYS A 174 0.45 -3.73 -12.70
C LYS A 174 1.77 -3.10 -13.16
N GLU A 175 1.87 -1.77 -13.14
CA GLU A 175 3.11 -1.05 -13.46
C GLU A 175 4.30 -1.45 -12.57
N LEU A 176 4.04 -1.88 -11.34
CA LEU A 176 5.04 -2.28 -10.36
C LEU A 176 5.30 -3.79 -10.35
N GLY A 177 4.76 -4.52 -11.33
CA GLY A 177 4.94 -5.96 -11.47
C GLY A 177 4.09 -6.79 -10.50
N MET A 178 3.05 -6.22 -9.90
CA MET A 178 2.07 -6.94 -9.08
C MET A 178 0.70 -6.95 -9.80
N PRO A 179 0.60 -7.53 -11.02
CA PRO A 179 -0.64 -7.49 -11.78
C PRO A 179 -1.74 -8.28 -11.03
N LEU A 180 -2.92 -7.69 -10.89
CA LEU A 180 -4.08 -8.46 -10.51
C LEU A 180 -4.59 -9.25 -11.72
N PRO A 181 -5.31 -10.37 -11.53
CA PRO A 181 -5.75 -11.22 -12.62
C PRO A 181 -6.53 -10.40 -13.66
N ASP A 182 -6.05 -10.50 -14.90
CA ASP A 182 -6.60 -9.81 -16.06
C ASP A 182 -7.25 -10.85 -16.97
N THR A 183 -8.57 -10.94 -16.88
CA THR A 183 -9.40 -11.81 -17.73
C THR A 183 -9.42 -11.38 -19.19
N GLY A 184 -8.82 -10.25 -19.58
CA GLY A 184 -8.57 -9.90 -20.99
C GLY A 184 -7.19 -10.34 -21.49
N ASN A 185 -6.25 -10.62 -20.59
CA ASN A 185 -4.91 -11.10 -20.90
C ASN A 185 -4.62 -12.44 -20.22
N TRP A 186 -5.28 -13.46 -20.75
CA TRP A 186 -5.18 -14.84 -20.31
C TRP A 186 -3.73 -15.37 -20.34
N SER A 187 -2.86 -14.84 -21.20
CA SER A 187 -1.50 -15.36 -21.38
C SER A 187 -0.54 -15.10 -20.21
N THR A 188 -0.77 -14.06 -19.39
CA THR A 188 0.17 -13.63 -18.34
C THR A 188 -0.43 -13.54 -16.95
N ALA A 189 -1.76 -13.45 -16.82
CA ALA A 189 -2.45 -13.18 -15.56
C ALA A 189 -3.48 -14.27 -15.20
N LYS A 190 -3.21 -15.53 -15.56
CA LYS A 190 -3.97 -16.69 -15.09
C LYS A 190 -3.29 -17.30 -13.86
N GLY A 191 -4.01 -17.14 -12.75
CA GLY A 191 -3.71 -17.64 -11.41
C GLY A 191 -4.59 -16.89 -10.42
N SER A 192 -5.10 -17.54 -9.39
CA SER A 192 -5.75 -16.79 -8.31
C SER A 192 -4.66 -15.93 -7.64
N HIS A 193 -4.88 -14.63 -7.50
CA HIS A 193 -3.95 -13.78 -6.74
C HIS A 193 -4.50 -13.50 -5.36
N ASN A 194 -3.64 -13.31 -4.37
CA ASN A 194 -4.06 -12.91 -3.04
C ASN A 194 -3.18 -11.78 -2.49
N LEU A 195 -3.78 -10.99 -1.60
CA LEU A 195 -3.16 -9.84 -0.96
C LEU A 195 -3.32 -10.02 0.55
N TYR A 196 -2.20 -10.06 1.27
CA TYR A 196 -2.20 -10.01 2.73
C TYR A 196 -1.70 -8.66 3.18
N LEU A 197 -2.43 -8.00 4.08
CA LEU A 197 -2.18 -6.62 4.48
C LEU A 197 -2.17 -6.52 5.99
N TRP A 198 -1.16 -5.85 6.54
CA TRP A 198 -1.10 -5.55 7.97
C TRP A 198 -0.32 -4.27 8.24
N ALA A 199 -0.67 -3.57 9.31
CA ALA A 199 0.07 -2.39 9.76
C ALA A 199 1.25 -2.82 10.64
N GLU A 200 2.44 -2.33 10.34
CA GLU A 200 3.64 -2.60 11.14
C GLU A 200 4.65 -1.47 10.94
N ASN A 201 5.31 -1.04 12.02
CA ASN A 201 6.39 -0.05 11.98
C ASN A 201 6.04 1.25 11.22
N GLY A 202 4.77 1.64 11.24
CA GLY A 202 4.33 2.88 10.62
C GLY A 202 3.98 2.83 9.14
N VAL A 203 4.00 1.63 8.55
CA VAL A 203 3.63 1.38 7.15
C VAL A 203 2.54 0.33 7.08
N LEU A 204 1.85 0.25 5.94
CA LEU A 204 0.97 -0.86 5.61
C LEU A 204 1.78 -1.84 4.76
N LYS A 205 2.15 -2.97 5.37
CA LYS A 205 2.84 -4.06 4.69
C LYS A 205 1.87 -4.80 3.78
N MET A 206 2.39 -5.28 2.66
CA MET A 206 1.65 -6.09 1.71
C MET A 206 2.49 -7.28 1.26
N ASP A 207 1.91 -8.48 1.35
CA ASP A 207 2.39 -9.66 0.65
C ASP A 207 1.49 -9.89 -0.57
N TYR A 208 2.10 -9.94 -1.74
CA TYR A 208 1.47 -10.23 -3.02
C TYR A 208 1.82 -11.66 -3.44
N ALA A 209 0.79 -12.49 -3.55
CA ALA A 209 0.94 -13.91 -3.81
C ALA A 209 0.07 -14.37 -4.97
N PHE A 210 0.44 -15.49 -5.59
CA PHE A 210 -0.37 -16.16 -6.59
C PHE A 210 -0.49 -17.65 -6.27
N GLU A 211 -1.61 -18.22 -6.67
CA GLU A 211 -1.90 -19.65 -6.55
C GLU A 211 -1.16 -20.40 -7.66
N PHE A 212 -0.26 -21.27 -7.27
CA PHE A 212 0.37 -22.26 -8.12
C PHE A 212 -0.42 -23.56 -8.05
N TRP A 213 -1.08 -23.89 -9.15
CA TRP A 213 -1.87 -25.10 -9.32
C TRP A 213 -1.45 -25.81 -10.61
N PRO A 214 -0.53 -26.80 -10.53
CA PRO A 214 -0.11 -27.54 -11.71
C PRO A 214 -1.22 -28.50 -12.21
N PRO A 215 -1.24 -28.84 -13.51
CA PRO A 215 -2.37 -29.53 -14.15
C PRO A 215 -2.73 -30.90 -13.57
N ASP A 216 -1.74 -31.61 -13.03
CA ASP A 216 -1.90 -32.99 -12.54
C ASP A 216 -2.06 -33.07 -11.01
N VAL A 217 -2.23 -31.93 -10.34
CA VAL A 217 -2.39 -31.84 -8.89
C VAL A 217 -3.83 -31.46 -8.56
N SER A 218 -4.40 -31.98 -7.48
CA SER A 218 -5.75 -31.60 -7.09
C SER A 218 -5.79 -30.14 -6.63
N HIS A 219 -6.93 -29.45 -6.77
CA HIS A 219 -7.04 -28.05 -6.33
C HIS A 219 -6.83 -27.87 -4.80
N ALA A 220 -6.98 -28.94 -4.02
CA ALA A 220 -6.70 -28.92 -2.58
C ALA A 220 -5.18 -28.84 -2.29
N GLU A 221 -4.36 -29.39 -3.19
CA GLU A 221 -2.90 -29.47 -3.07
C GLU A 221 -2.18 -28.27 -3.73
N ALA A 222 -2.93 -27.28 -4.21
CA ALA A 222 -2.35 -26.04 -4.72
C ALA A 222 -1.59 -25.28 -3.63
N TRP A 223 -0.58 -24.52 -4.04
CA TRP A 223 0.21 -23.67 -3.14
C TRP A 223 -0.07 -22.20 -3.41
N TRP A 224 -0.03 -21.37 -2.38
CA TRP A 224 0.21 -19.94 -2.58
C TRP A 224 1.70 -19.70 -2.57
N ILE A 225 2.19 -19.00 -3.59
CA ILE A 225 3.59 -18.58 -3.70
C ILE A 225 3.68 -17.10 -3.43
N LEU A 226 4.55 -16.72 -2.50
CA LEU A 226 4.87 -15.31 -2.27
C LEU A 226 5.76 -14.81 -3.40
N ASP A 227 5.20 -13.97 -4.27
CA ASP A 227 5.94 -13.38 -5.38
C ASP A 227 6.69 -12.13 -4.94
N LYS A 228 5.98 -11.20 -4.29
CA LYS A 228 6.53 -9.91 -3.87
C LYS A 228 6.06 -9.49 -2.49
N THR A 229 6.93 -8.76 -1.81
CA THR A 229 6.56 -7.95 -0.65
C THR A 229 6.63 -6.48 -1.01
N ALA A 230 5.80 -5.65 -0.39
CA ALA A 230 5.82 -4.21 -0.57
C ALA A 230 5.35 -3.48 0.70
N GLU A 231 5.66 -2.20 0.77
CA GLU A 231 5.20 -1.31 1.83
C GLU A 231 4.42 -0.15 1.22
N ILE A 232 3.30 0.21 1.82
CA ILE A 232 2.57 1.42 1.50
C ILE A 232 2.87 2.45 2.59
N ALA A 233 3.44 3.58 2.18
CA ALA A 233 3.92 4.63 3.08
C ALA A 233 3.67 6.02 2.50
N TRP A 234 3.68 7.03 3.37
CA TRP A 234 3.62 8.43 2.97
C TRP A 234 4.93 8.89 2.33
N ASP A 235 4.86 9.39 1.10
CA ASP A 235 5.98 10.04 0.42
C ASP A 235 5.84 11.56 0.59
N SER A 236 6.71 12.14 1.41
CA SER A 236 6.70 13.58 1.70
C SER A 236 7.03 14.47 0.49
N GLN A 237 7.72 13.94 -0.54
CA GLN A 237 8.03 14.70 -1.75
C GLN A 237 6.84 14.70 -2.70
N LYS A 238 6.20 13.54 -2.88
CA LYS A 238 5.00 13.40 -3.74
C LYS A 238 3.73 13.89 -3.05
N GLN A 239 3.76 14.07 -1.74
CA GLN A 239 2.60 14.40 -0.91
C GLN A 239 1.46 13.38 -1.12
N ALA A 240 1.81 12.10 -1.17
CA ALA A 240 0.89 11.01 -1.46
C ALA A 240 1.33 9.71 -0.77
N PHE A 241 0.39 8.81 -0.51
CA PHE A 241 0.73 7.42 -0.19
C PHE A 241 1.13 6.67 -1.45
N CYS A 242 2.20 5.88 -1.39
CA CYS A 242 2.63 5.07 -2.52
C CYS A 242 3.29 3.76 -2.06
N PHE A 243 3.43 2.83 -3.00
CA PHE A 243 4.28 1.67 -2.79
C PHE A 243 5.75 2.07 -2.67
N THR A 244 6.43 1.45 -1.73
CA THR A 244 7.84 1.59 -1.37
C THR A 244 8.40 0.21 -1.01
N ASN A 245 9.73 0.09 -0.98
CA ASN A 245 10.44 -1.13 -0.59
C ASN A 245 9.88 -2.43 -1.22
N ILE A 246 9.68 -2.42 -2.55
CA ILE A 246 9.16 -3.59 -3.27
C ILE A 246 10.30 -4.59 -3.46
N GLN A 247 10.09 -5.84 -3.04
CA GLN A 247 11.09 -6.90 -3.12
C GLN A 247 10.52 -8.13 -3.82
N ASN A 248 11.34 -8.80 -4.63
CA ASN A 248 11.02 -10.11 -5.21
C ASN A 248 11.38 -11.21 -4.20
N VAL A 249 10.54 -12.23 -4.06
CA VAL A 249 10.75 -13.36 -3.16
C VAL A 249 10.81 -14.67 -3.95
N GLY A 250 9.66 -15.20 -4.38
CA GLY A 250 9.57 -16.32 -5.32
C GLY A 250 10.07 -17.69 -4.83
N ASN A 251 10.44 -17.82 -3.55
CA ASN A 251 10.97 -19.05 -2.95
C ASN A 251 10.27 -19.43 -1.62
N MET A 252 9.11 -18.85 -1.39
CA MET A 252 8.33 -18.98 -0.18
C MET A 252 6.91 -19.42 -0.55
N LYS A 253 6.37 -20.40 0.17
CA LYS A 253 5.03 -20.95 -0.08
C LYS A 253 4.22 -21.18 1.18
N VAL A 254 2.93 -21.41 1.00
CA VAL A 254 2.06 -22.10 1.95
C VAL A 254 1.07 -22.95 1.20
N ASP A 255 0.53 -23.97 1.86
CA ASP A 255 -0.60 -24.72 1.33
C ASP A 255 -1.85 -23.84 1.22
N ARG A 256 -2.68 -24.10 0.21
CA ARG A 256 -3.90 -23.32 -0.06
C ARG A 256 -4.83 -23.22 1.14
N GLU A 257 -4.99 -24.31 1.89
CA GLU A 257 -5.89 -24.38 3.04
C GLU A 257 -5.40 -23.51 4.20
N SER A 258 -4.10 -23.57 4.49
CA SER A 258 -3.40 -22.83 5.56
C SER A 258 -3.41 -21.31 5.37
N ALA A 259 -3.62 -20.84 4.15
CA ALA A 259 -3.62 -19.43 3.77
C ALA A 259 -4.92 -18.65 4.11
N ALA A 260 -5.72 -19.15 5.06
CA ALA A 260 -7.05 -18.60 5.37
C ALA A 260 -7.06 -17.30 6.20
N ALA A 261 -5.93 -16.91 6.78
CA ALA A 261 -5.81 -15.80 7.72
C ALA A 261 -5.52 -14.45 7.04
N ASP A 262 -5.85 -13.34 7.72
CA ASP A 262 -5.54 -11.96 7.29
C ASP A 262 -4.03 -11.67 7.19
N ARG A 263 -3.21 -12.50 7.84
CA ARG A 263 -1.74 -12.55 7.73
C ARG A 263 -1.32 -13.99 7.44
N CYS A 264 -0.42 -14.15 6.47
CA CYS A 264 0.12 -15.45 6.10
C CYS A 264 1.49 -15.67 6.75
N TYR A 265 1.79 -16.90 7.16
CA TYR A 265 3.10 -17.31 7.63
C TYR A 265 3.75 -18.17 6.55
N TRP A 266 4.69 -17.59 5.83
CA TRP A 266 5.33 -18.22 4.69
C TRP A 266 6.43 -19.21 5.10
N GLU A 267 6.49 -20.32 4.38
CA GLU A 267 7.48 -21.37 4.58
C GLU A 267 8.48 -21.38 3.41
N PRO A 268 9.79 -21.48 3.67
CA PRO A 268 10.76 -21.67 2.59
C PRO A 268 10.48 -22.96 1.85
N MET A 269 10.49 -22.91 0.51
CA MET A 269 10.46 -24.12 -0.29
C MET A 269 11.75 -24.93 -0.10
N THR A 270 11.63 -26.25 -0.09
CA THR A 270 12.77 -27.17 -0.22
C THR A 270 13.38 -27.09 -1.64
N ASP A 271 14.61 -27.58 -1.82
CA ASP A 271 15.26 -27.59 -3.14
C ASP A 271 14.45 -28.37 -4.18
N GLU A 272 13.83 -29.49 -3.78
CA GLU A 272 12.97 -30.31 -4.63
C GLU A 272 11.70 -29.55 -5.04
N GLU A 273 11.05 -28.87 -4.10
CA GLU A 273 9.86 -28.05 -4.39
C GLU A 273 10.20 -26.83 -5.25
N MET A 274 11.37 -26.22 -5.04
CA MET A 274 11.86 -25.13 -5.88
C MET A 274 12.09 -25.61 -7.32
N GLU A 275 12.66 -26.79 -7.50
CA GLU A 275 12.89 -27.37 -8.83
C GLU A 275 11.58 -27.76 -9.51
N TYR A 276 10.67 -28.38 -8.76
CA TYR A 276 9.31 -28.70 -9.22
C TYR A 276 8.56 -27.44 -9.64
N TYR A 277 8.53 -26.43 -8.77
CA TYR A 277 7.90 -25.14 -9.05
C TYR A 277 8.47 -24.48 -10.31
N LYS A 278 9.80 -24.43 -10.48
CA LYS A 278 10.40 -23.83 -11.68
C LYS A 278 10.03 -24.58 -12.96
N THR A 279 10.16 -25.91 -12.94
CA THR A 279 9.93 -26.77 -14.10
C THR A 279 8.47 -26.75 -14.52
N GLU A 280 7.56 -26.94 -13.56
CA GLU A 280 6.13 -27.00 -13.83
C GLU A 280 5.50 -25.63 -14.04
N LEU A 281 5.98 -24.56 -13.38
CA LEU A 281 5.53 -23.20 -13.68
C LEU A 281 5.92 -22.80 -15.10
N GLN A 282 7.13 -23.15 -15.53
CA GLN A 282 7.56 -22.90 -16.90
C GLN A 282 6.69 -23.68 -17.89
N ALA A 283 6.48 -24.98 -17.65
CA ALA A 283 5.60 -25.81 -18.48
C ALA A 283 4.16 -25.28 -18.51
N TYR A 284 3.61 -24.87 -17.37
CA TYR A 284 2.28 -24.26 -17.24
C TYR A 284 2.19 -22.96 -18.05
N ARG A 285 3.14 -22.04 -17.88
CA ARG A 285 3.19 -20.75 -18.61
C ARG A 285 3.30 -20.97 -20.12
N GLU A 286 4.12 -21.92 -20.56
CA GLU A 286 4.32 -22.25 -21.97
C GLU A 286 3.06 -22.91 -22.59
N GLN A 287 2.48 -23.93 -21.94
CA GLN A 287 1.25 -24.58 -22.40
C GLN A 287 0.08 -23.59 -22.46
N HIS A 288 -0.01 -22.70 -21.47
CA HIS A 288 -1.10 -21.73 -21.39
C HIS A 288 -0.97 -20.64 -22.46
N THR A 289 0.24 -20.10 -22.67
CA THR A 289 0.52 -19.14 -23.75
C THR A 289 0.15 -19.75 -25.11
N ASN A 290 0.49 -21.02 -25.33
CA ASN A 290 0.15 -21.75 -26.55
C ASN A 290 -1.36 -22.02 -26.71
N TYR A 291 -2.06 -22.34 -25.62
CA TYR A 291 -3.52 -22.52 -25.64
C TYR A 291 -4.25 -21.21 -25.96
N VAL A 292 -3.92 -20.11 -25.27
CA VAL A 292 -4.53 -18.79 -25.48
C VAL A 292 -4.24 -18.29 -26.90
N GLY A 293 -2.99 -18.45 -27.38
CA GLY A 293 -2.63 -18.14 -28.76
C GLY A 293 -3.50 -18.89 -29.78
N ARG A 294 -3.76 -20.18 -29.55
CA ARG A 294 -4.65 -20.98 -30.41
C ARG A 294 -6.11 -20.53 -30.34
N VAL A 295 -6.64 -20.25 -29.15
CA VAL A 295 -8.04 -19.83 -28.98
C VAL A 295 -8.30 -18.46 -29.62
N ASN A 296 -7.40 -17.48 -29.39
CA ASN A 296 -7.49 -16.16 -30.02
C ASN A 296 -7.42 -16.25 -31.55
N LYS A 297 -6.49 -17.08 -32.07
CA LYS A 297 -6.38 -17.33 -33.50
C LYS A 297 -7.65 -17.97 -34.06
N SER A 298 -8.15 -19.03 -33.44
CA SER A 298 -9.38 -19.71 -33.87
C SER A 298 -10.58 -18.77 -33.87
N TYR A 299 -10.71 -17.91 -32.85
CA TYR A 299 -11.80 -16.93 -32.82
C TYR A 299 -11.67 -15.87 -33.91
N HIS A 300 -10.46 -15.35 -34.12
CA HIS A 300 -10.18 -14.41 -35.21
C HIS A 300 -10.46 -15.01 -36.59
N ASP A 301 -10.02 -16.25 -36.82
CA ASP A 301 -10.27 -16.97 -38.07
C ASP A 301 -11.77 -17.22 -38.30
N LEU A 302 -12.56 -17.37 -37.23
CA LEU A 302 -14.01 -17.59 -37.28
C LEU A 302 -14.84 -16.31 -37.44
N THR A 303 -14.40 -15.19 -36.86
CA THR A 303 -15.22 -13.99 -36.73
C THR A 303 -14.66 -12.78 -37.48
N GLY A 304 -13.42 -12.85 -37.96
CA GLY A 304 -12.69 -11.70 -38.50
C GLY A 304 -12.39 -10.63 -37.45
N GLN A 305 -12.63 -10.93 -36.18
CA GLN A 305 -12.46 -10.04 -35.04
C GLN A 305 -11.59 -10.73 -33.99
N ASN A 306 -10.80 -9.99 -33.23
CA ASN A 306 -10.24 -10.55 -32.01
C ASN A 306 -11.40 -10.81 -31.02
N LEU A 307 -11.24 -11.79 -30.11
CA LEU A 307 -12.22 -12.06 -29.04
C LEU A 307 -12.69 -10.72 -28.43
N PRO A 308 -14.00 -10.40 -28.47
CA PRO A 308 -14.55 -9.25 -27.79
C PRO A 308 -14.58 -9.60 -26.31
N TYR A 309 -13.42 -9.33 -25.68
CA TYR A 309 -13.15 -9.12 -24.27
C TYR A 309 -13.53 -10.27 -23.32
#